data_AF-A0A415U5V2-F1
#
_entry.id   AF-A0A415U5V2-F1
#
_cell.length_a   1.000
_cell.length_b   1.000
_cell.length_c   1.000
_cell.angle_alpha   90.00
_cell.angle_beta   90.00
_cell.angle_gamma   90.00
#
_symmetry.space_group_name_H-M   'P 1'
#
loop_
_entity.id
_entity.type
_entity.pdbx_description
1 polymer ?
#
loop_
_entity_poly.entity_id
_entity_poly.type
_entity_poly.pdbx_seq_one_letter_code
_entity_poly.pdbx_strand_id
1 'polypeptide(L)'
;MARKSRKNIPEVVGSATVQTEVRRPFRAGLYARISMETEETLERGTIETQVELMKNFVADTEDISVAEVYKDSDYSGTNFDRPGFVQMMEDIKHGKINCVIVKDLSRLGRNYVETSNYIERVFPFFHVRFLAVTDDFDSFREGVDLTVPLKNIINEFYSKDLAKKSSSAKKALWKKGKFTSAWEPYGYRKSEEDHHQLIVDEEAAEHLKSIFSMYMDGRNYSDIARQLNKDGVLSPTLQRKFYKTGEKPLPESKPWNNYEVKRVLQDVHCTGDSVFGKYQQSVFQGNKQRNRPESEWVHVENTHEGIIDRELFQQVQSKIQEYTEAYKKKHQQNNGAIRNHNFYTGKIWCGGCGNRMTLSRERNGTFFYICGANTNHKSGGKQCKGHRVRKEYVDDDVLRLIQTHMKTVLDIEKMIQEMNTASKNQTQYLLLDKEVGKLRRELSRISKRKSDLYEDYSERLITEEEYIQFSRIYSNEIENIKSRLDTVLAAQVRYSQNYHIEEGWGNVIHTYMSKRKLTKEMADAFVDSIIIHGKYDYEIKLVYDDQFADLQKLKKEKEAQSR
;
A
#
# COMPACT_ATOMS: atom_id res chain seq x y z
N MET A 1 40.66 52.04 -59.37
CA MET A 1 40.96 53.48 -59.51
C MET A 1 40.77 54.16 -58.18
N ALA A 2 41.79 54.92 -57.75
CA ALA A 2 41.78 56.05 -56.79
C ALA A 2 41.00 55.96 -55.45
N ARG A 3 41.48 56.40 -54.28
CA ARG A 3 42.79 56.84 -53.75
C ARG A 3 42.49 57.30 -52.30
N LYS A 4 43.26 56.80 -51.32
CA LYS A 4 43.96 57.54 -50.23
C LYS A 4 43.10 58.33 -49.21
N SER A 5 43.46 58.51 -47.93
CA SER A 5 44.60 58.21 -47.03
C SER A 5 44.24 58.93 -45.70
N ARG A 6 44.58 58.48 -44.48
CA ARG A 6 45.88 58.71 -43.82
C ARG A 6 45.94 58.04 -42.44
N LYS A 7 47.17 57.70 -42.07
CA LYS A 7 47.71 57.08 -40.85
C LYS A 7 47.49 57.90 -39.57
N ASN A 8 47.35 57.23 -38.42
CA ASN A 8 48.35 57.21 -37.34
C ASN A 8 48.03 56.15 -36.26
N ILE A 9 49.08 55.48 -35.77
CA ILE A 9 49.21 54.53 -34.63
C ILE A 9 49.90 55.34 -33.51
N PRO A 10 49.63 55.21 -32.17
CA PRO A 10 49.96 53.99 -31.39
C PRO A 10 49.13 53.62 -30.14
N GLU A 11 49.13 52.30 -29.88
CA GLU A 11 49.40 51.55 -28.63
C GLU A 11 48.96 52.06 -27.23
N VAL A 12 48.61 51.08 -26.38
CA VAL A 12 48.63 51.02 -24.89
C VAL A 12 47.27 51.01 -24.16
N VAL A 13 46.95 49.78 -23.70
CA VAL A 13 46.39 49.36 -22.39
C VAL A 13 44.97 49.76 -22.00
N GLY A 14 44.17 48.73 -21.72
CA GLY A 14 42.94 48.83 -20.95
C GLY A 14 42.05 47.60 -21.08
N SER A 15 42.52 46.43 -20.60
CA SER A 15 41.60 45.30 -20.32
C SER A 15 40.73 45.70 -19.13
N ALA A 16 39.63 46.37 -19.40
CA ALA A 16 38.57 46.57 -18.42
C ALA A 16 37.88 45.22 -18.20
N THR A 17 38.19 44.64 -17.05
CA THR A 17 37.48 43.52 -16.44
C THR A 17 35.98 43.76 -16.50
N VAL A 18 35.27 42.88 -17.22
CA VAL A 18 33.82 42.72 -17.11
C VAL A 18 33.57 42.29 -15.67
N GLN A 19 32.97 43.18 -14.89
CA GLN A 19 32.50 42.87 -13.55
C GLN A 19 31.42 41.80 -13.68
N THR A 20 31.70 40.59 -13.23
CA THR A 20 30.72 39.52 -13.08
C THR A 20 29.72 39.97 -12.01
N GLU A 21 28.52 40.34 -12.44
CA GLU A 21 27.43 40.70 -11.54
C GLU A 21 27.14 39.55 -10.56
N VAL A 22 27.05 39.93 -9.29
CA VAL A 22 26.69 39.07 -8.16
C VAL A 22 25.38 38.34 -8.47
N ARG A 23 25.41 37.00 -8.58
CA ARG A 23 24.22 36.15 -8.66
C ARG A 23 23.34 36.43 -7.44
N ARG A 24 22.21 37.11 -7.62
CA ARG A 24 21.20 37.26 -6.56
C ARG A 24 20.47 35.92 -6.43
N PRO A 25 20.39 35.31 -5.23
CA PRO A 25 19.53 34.15 -5.03
C PRO A 25 18.08 34.54 -5.31
N PHE A 26 17.35 33.69 -6.02
CA PHE A 26 15.92 33.86 -6.25
C PHE A 26 15.17 33.82 -4.93
N ARG A 27 14.44 34.89 -4.60
CA ARG A 27 13.59 35.00 -3.43
C ARG A 27 12.22 34.42 -3.77
N ALA A 28 11.98 33.19 -3.32
CA ALA A 28 10.79 32.42 -3.64
C ALA A 28 9.61 32.71 -2.71
N GLY A 29 8.46 33.00 -3.30
CA GLY A 29 7.15 32.89 -2.68
C GLY A 29 6.59 31.49 -2.90
N LEU A 30 6.29 30.76 -1.82
CA LEU A 30 5.66 29.44 -1.90
C LEU A 30 4.13 29.62 -1.88
N TYR A 31 3.43 29.19 -2.91
CA TYR A 31 1.98 29.33 -3.00
C TYR A 31 1.27 27.96 -2.88
N ALA A 32 0.45 27.82 -1.83
CA ALA A 32 -0.31 26.61 -1.54
C ALA A 32 -1.82 26.89 -1.51
N ARG A 33 -2.60 25.98 -2.11
CA ARG A 33 -4.07 26.13 -2.22
C ARG A 33 -4.81 24.81 -2.08
N ILE A 34 -5.96 24.85 -1.41
CA ILE A 34 -6.93 23.76 -1.39
C ILE A 34 -8.36 24.29 -1.61
N SER A 35 -9.19 23.50 -2.29
CA SER A 35 -10.60 23.82 -2.52
C SER A 35 -11.46 22.90 -1.66
N MET A 36 -12.10 23.43 -0.61
CA MET A 36 -12.94 22.72 0.38
C MET A 36 -12.30 21.48 1.01
N GLU A 37 -12.17 21.46 2.34
CA GLU A 37 -11.72 20.27 3.06
C GLU A 37 -12.78 19.14 3.05
N THR A 38 -12.65 18.24 2.08
CA THR A 38 -13.30 16.93 2.03
C THR A 38 -12.28 15.79 2.19
N GLU A 39 -12.74 14.56 2.51
CA GLU A 39 -11.90 13.36 2.58
C GLU A 39 -11.10 13.13 1.27
N GLU A 40 -11.67 13.43 0.11
CA GLU A 40 -10.98 13.36 -1.20
C GLU A 40 -9.85 14.39 -1.38
N THR A 41 -9.90 15.49 -0.62
CA THR A 41 -8.91 16.58 -0.67
C THR A 41 -7.75 16.34 0.28
N LEU A 42 -7.99 15.64 1.39
CA LEU A 42 -6.94 15.15 2.30
C LEU A 42 -5.99 14.18 1.59
N GLU A 43 -6.51 13.33 0.69
CA GLU A 43 -5.69 12.44 -0.16
C GLU A 43 -4.78 13.20 -1.15
N ARG A 44 -5.10 14.45 -1.51
CA ARG A 44 -4.29 15.27 -2.45
C ARG A 44 -3.20 16.10 -1.76
N GLY A 45 -3.12 16.02 -0.43
CA GLY A 45 -2.21 16.76 0.42
C GLY A 45 -2.84 18.03 0.99
N THR A 46 -2.72 18.19 2.32
CA THR A 46 -3.03 19.42 3.07
C THR A 46 -2.18 20.60 2.60
N ILE A 47 -2.52 21.82 3.01
CA ILE A 47 -1.68 23.01 2.74
C ILE A 47 -0.27 22.81 3.30
N GLU A 48 -0.16 22.19 4.47
CA GLU A 48 1.09 21.94 5.19
C GLU A 48 2.00 21.01 4.39
N THR A 49 1.46 19.88 3.90
CA THR A 49 2.24 18.95 3.07
C THR A 49 2.67 19.54 1.73
N GLN A 50 1.86 20.43 1.14
CA GLN A 50 2.27 21.18 -0.06
C GLN A 50 3.45 22.11 0.24
N VAL A 51 3.39 22.85 1.35
CA VAL A 51 4.47 23.77 1.76
C VAL A 51 5.74 23.00 2.09
N GLU A 52 5.64 21.89 2.81
CA GLU A 52 6.79 21.04 3.15
C GLU A 52 7.47 20.48 1.91
N LEU A 53 6.70 19.98 0.94
CA LEU A 53 7.22 19.50 -0.34
C LEU A 53 7.99 20.61 -1.08
N MET A 54 7.43 21.82 -1.15
CA MET A 54 8.09 22.94 -1.82
C MET A 54 9.33 23.43 -1.06
N LYS A 55 9.32 23.40 0.27
CA LYS A 55 10.50 23.73 1.08
C LYS A 55 11.63 22.72 0.88
N ASN A 56 11.31 21.43 0.82
CA ASN A 56 12.31 20.39 0.55
C ASN A 56 12.89 20.55 -0.86
N PHE A 57 12.04 20.85 -1.86
CA PHE A 57 12.52 21.16 -3.21
C PHE A 57 13.49 22.35 -3.23
N VAL A 58 13.19 23.43 -2.49
CA VAL A 58 14.10 24.59 -2.39
C VAL A 58 15.40 24.25 -1.65
N ALA A 59 15.35 23.38 -0.64
CA ALA A 59 16.54 22.94 0.08
C ALA A 59 17.53 22.17 -0.82
N ASP A 60 17.03 21.54 -1.88
CA ASP A 60 17.82 20.82 -2.88
C ASP A 60 18.31 21.73 -4.03
N THR A 61 18.02 23.04 -3.99
CA THR A 61 18.45 24.03 -5.00
C THR A 61 19.43 25.05 -4.43
N GLU A 62 20.49 25.37 -5.17
CA GLU A 62 21.56 26.28 -4.72
C GLU A 62 21.23 27.76 -5.00
N ASP A 63 20.31 28.03 -5.94
CA ASP A 63 20.02 29.38 -6.44
C ASP A 63 18.73 30.02 -5.89
N ILE A 64 17.99 29.33 -5.01
CA ILE A 64 16.67 29.76 -4.52
C ILE A 64 16.65 29.80 -2.98
N SER A 65 16.09 30.87 -2.42
CA SER A 65 15.82 31.02 -0.98
C SER A 65 14.34 31.34 -0.73
N VAL A 66 13.72 30.68 0.25
CA VAL A 66 12.31 30.95 0.62
C VAL A 66 12.18 32.32 1.30
N ALA A 67 11.35 33.19 0.73
CA ALA A 67 11.07 34.52 1.27
C ALA A 67 9.75 34.59 2.04
N GLU A 68 8.67 33.99 1.51
CA GLU A 68 7.34 34.02 2.13
C GLU A 68 6.48 32.82 1.69
N VAL A 69 5.46 32.46 2.48
CA VAL A 69 4.49 31.41 2.18
C VAL A 69 3.08 31.99 2.11
N TYR A 70 2.45 31.88 0.94
CA TYR A 70 1.10 32.34 0.66
C TYR A 70 0.13 31.14 0.63
N LYS A 71 -1.00 31.27 1.33
CA LYS A 71 -1.95 30.17 1.53
C LYS A 71 -3.37 30.60 1.23
N ASP A 72 -4.11 29.78 0.49
CA ASP A 72 -5.54 29.95 0.23
C ASP A 72 -6.31 28.66 0.56
N SER A 73 -7.06 28.68 1.67
CA SER A 73 -7.98 27.62 2.08
C SER A 73 -9.40 27.90 1.59
N ASP A 74 -10.09 26.89 1.09
CA ASP A 74 -11.49 26.96 0.59
C ASP A 74 -11.70 27.83 -0.67
N TYR A 75 -10.64 28.17 -1.39
CA TYR A 75 -10.74 28.93 -2.65
C TYR A 75 -10.72 28.01 -3.90
N SER A 76 -11.64 28.30 -4.82
CA SER A 76 -11.68 27.64 -6.13
C SER A 76 -10.47 28.01 -6.99
N GLY A 77 -10.01 27.05 -7.80
CA GLY A 77 -8.96 27.27 -8.79
C GLY A 77 -9.41 28.06 -10.03
N THR A 78 -10.67 28.49 -10.11
CA THR A 78 -11.30 29.04 -11.33
C THR A 78 -11.27 30.57 -11.42
N ASN A 79 -10.87 31.28 -10.36
CA ASN A 79 -10.70 32.74 -10.32
C ASN A 79 -9.39 33.11 -9.62
N PHE A 80 -8.88 34.33 -9.78
CA PHE A 80 -7.63 34.79 -9.14
C PHE A 80 -7.84 35.87 -8.06
N ASP A 81 -9.10 36.14 -7.70
CA ASP A 81 -9.45 37.00 -6.56
C ASP A 81 -9.38 36.18 -5.26
N ARG A 82 -8.16 35.94 -4.80
CA ARG A 82 -7.87 35.13 -3.60
C ARG A 82 -6.88 35.86 -2.70
N PRO A 83 -7.09 35.94 -1.38
CA PRO A 83 -6.26 36.75 -0.49
C PRO A 83 -4.76 36.43 -0.57
N GLY A 84 -4.38 35.15 -0.52
CA GLY A 84 -2.99 34.72 -0.59
C GLY A 84 -2.35 35.00 -1.94
N PHE A 85 -3.09 34.77 -3.03
CA PHE A 85 -2.63 35.09 -4.38
C PHE A 85 -2.47 36.60 -4.61
N VAL A 86 -3.41 37.41 -4.14
CA VAL A 86 -3.36 38.88 -4.24
C VAL A 86 -2.15 39.43 -3.48
N GLN A 87 -1.92 38.94 -2.26
CA GLN A 87 -0.75 39.30 -1.46
C GLN A 87 0.57 38.92 -2.14
N MET A 88 0.64 37.72 -2.73
CA MET A 88 1.80 37.29 -3.52
C MET A 88 2.05 38.22 -4.72
N MET A 89 1.00 38.61 -5.44
CA MET A 89 1.12 39.53 -6.57
C MET A 89 1.54 40.95 -6.14
N GLU A 90 1.10 41.42 -4.98
CA GLU A 90 1.60 42.67 -4.40
C GLU A 90 3.09 42.58 -4.07
N ASP A 91 3.52 41.49 -3.43
CA ASP A 91 4.93 41.30 -3.08
C ASP A 91 5.84 41.15 -4.31
N ILE A 92 5.33 40.59 -5.41
CA ILE A 92 5.98 40.62 -6.73
C ILE A 92 6.13 42.05 -7.22
N LYS A 93 5.04 42.85 -7.21
CA LYS A 93 5.06 44.25 -7.68
C LYS A 93 6.03 45.11 -6.87
N HIS A 94 6.17 44.83 -5.58
CA HIS A 94 7.12 45.52 -4.69
C HIS A 94 8.54 44.94 -4.75
N GLY A 95 8.81 43.93 -5.57
CA GLY A 95 10.12 43.29 -5.71
C GLY A 95 10.59 42.52 -4.47
N LYS A 96 9.68 42.17 -3.55
CA LYS A 96 10.00 41.36 -2.36
C LYS A 96 10.29 39.91 -2.73
N ILE A 97 9.62 39.40 -3.77
CA ILE A 97 9.86 38.08 -4.34
C ILE A 97 10.10 38.20 -5.85
N ASN A 98 10.94 37.33 -6.39
CA ASN A 98 11.22 37.23 -7.83
C ASN A 98 11.16 35.76 -8.32
N CYS A 99 10.61 34.88 -7.50
CA CYS A 99 10.37 33.49 -7.83
C CYS A 99 9.05 33.04 -7.18
N VAL A 100 8.25 32.26 -7.89
CA VAL A 100 6.99 31.68 -7.41
C VAL A 100 7.06 30.17 -7.57
N ILE A 101 6.80 29.44 -6.49
CA ILE A 101 6.84 27.99 -6.47
C ILE A 101 5.47 27.46 -6.05
N VAL A 102 4.95 26.51 -6.83
CA VAL A 102 3.75 25.75 -6.51
C VAL A 102 4.04 24.25 -6.54
N LYS A 103 3.22 23.45 -5.84
CA LYS A 103 3.30 21.99 -5.94
C LYS A 103 3.06 21.51 -7.37
N ASP A 104 1.95 21.94 -7.96
CA ASP A 104 1.47 21.57 -9.29
C ASP A 104 0.77 22.80 -9.91
N LEU A 105 0.68 22.86 -11.24
CA LEU A 105 0.05 23.97 -11.98
C LEU A 105 -1.41 24.16 -11.60
N SER A 106 -2.09 23.11 -11.14
CA SER A 106 -3.46 23.21 -10.68
C SER A 106 -3.59 24.08 -9.42
N ARG A 107 -2.52 24.28 -8.63
CA ARG A 107 -2.51 25.20 -7.48
C ARG A 107 -2.59 26.64 -7.91
N LEU A 108 -1.82 27.03 -8.93
CA LEU A 108 -1.88 28.37 -9.50
C LEU A 108 -3.30 28.67 -10.01
N GLY A 109 -3.81 27.85 -10.94
CA GLY A 109 -5.17 28.01 -11.43
C GLY A 109 -5.60 26.92 -12.41
N ARG A 110 -6.91 26.65 -12.43
CA ARG A 110 -7.58 25.72 -13.35
C ARG A 110 -8.14 26.41 -14.59
N ASN A 111 -8.18 27.74 -14.62
CA ASN A 111 -8.56 28.50 -15.81
C ASN A 111 -7.36 28.57 -16.76
N TYR A 112 -7.39 27.77 -17.83
CA TYR A 112 -6.31 27.70 -18.82
C TYR A 112 -5.84 29.08 -19.31
N VAL A 113 -6.79 29.94 -19.69
CA VAL A 113 -6.49 31.24 -20.31
C VAL A 113 -5.78 32.15 -19.33
N GLU A 114 -6.29 32.26 -18.11
CA GLU A 114 -5.70 33.12 -17.10
C GLU A 114 -4.41 32.53 -16.53
N THR A 115 -4.34 31.23 -16.26
CA THR A 115 -3.12 30.56 -15.79
C THR A 115 -1.99 30.68 -16.81
N SER A 116 -2.26 30.44 -18.10
CA SER A 116 -1.27 30.64 -19.18
C SER A 116 -0.86 32.12 -19.28
N ASN A 117 -1.79 33.07 -19.19
CA ASN A 117 -1.46 34.49 -19.17
C ASN A 117 -0.52 34.87 -18.01
N TYR A 118 -0.74 34.33 -16.81
CA TYR A 118 0.16 34.58 -15.68
C TYR A 118 1.56 34.02 -15.93
N ILE A 119 1.67 32.77 -16.40
CA ILE A 119 2.96 32.12 -16.59
C ILE A 119 3.73 32.67 -17.79
N GLU A 120 3.05 32.95 -18.91
CA GLU A 120 3.71 33.34 -20.17
C GLU A 120 3.90 34.85 -20.31
N ARG A 121 3.10 35.67 -19.60
CA ARG A 121 3.11 37.12 -19.77
C ARG A 121 3.37 37.86 -18.47
N VAL A 122 2.56 37.62 -17.43
CA VAL A 122 2.64 38.43 -16.21
C VAL A 122 3.92 38.18 -15.43
N PHE A 123 4.24 36.91 -15.10
CA PHE A 123 5.47 36.59 -14.37
C PHE A 123 6.74 36.98 -15.16
N PRO A 124 6.86 36.69 -16.47
CA PRO A 124 7.99 37.16 -17.25
C PRO A 124 8.10 38.69 -17.32
N PHE A 125 6.98 39.40 -17.42
CA PHE A 125 6.95 40.87 -17.39
C PHE A 125 7.52 41.44 -16.09
N PHE A 126 7.27 40.79 -14.95
CA PHE A 126 7.84 41.16 -13.66
C PHE A 126 9.21 40.51 -13.38
N HIS A 127 9.82 39.83 -14.37
CA HIS A 127 11.07 39.08 -14.21
C HIS A 127 11.00 38.04 -13.08
N VAL A 128 9.84 37.40 -12.91
CA VAL A 128 9.59 36.35 -11.94
C VAL A 128 9.79 34.98 -12.58
N ARG A 129 10.61 34.12 -11.97
CA ARG A 129 10.70 32.69 -12.31
C ARG A 129 9.52 31.93 -11.70
N PHE A 130 8.88 31.06 -12.48
CA PHE A 130 7.76 30.25 -12.00
C PHE A 130 8.10 28.76 -12.09
N LEU A 131 7.87 28.04 -10.99
CA LEU A 131 8.18 26.62 -10.81
C LEU A 131 6.94 25.84 -10.35
N ALA A 132 6.67 24.71 -11.01
CA ALA A 132 5.71 23.71 -10.53
C ALA A 132 6.43 22.37 -10.30
N VAL A 133 6.58 21.99 -9.03
CA VAL A 133 7.49 20.93 -8.59
C VAL A 133 7.12 19.55 -9.16
N THR A 134 5.87 19.12 -9.03
CA THR A 134 5.46 17.78 -9.48
C THR A 134 5.23 17.68 -10.98
N ASP A 135 5.01 18.82 -11.64
CA ASP A 135 4.83 18.89 -13.09
C ASP A 135 6.18 19.07 -13.82
N ASP A 136 7.30 19.12 -13.07
CA ASP A 136 8.66 19.39 -13.55
C ASP A 136 8.72 20.61 -14.49
N PHE A 137 7.96 21.64 -14.14
CA PHE A 137 7.87 22.87 -14.92
C PHE A 137 8.74 23.96 -14.30
N ASP A 138 9.55 24.60 -15.14
CA ASP A 138 10.39 25.73 -14.77
C ASP A 138 10.42 26.73 -15.94
N SER A 139 9.88 27.92 -15.71
CA SER A 139 9.79 28.96 -16.74
C SER A 139 11.16 29.51 -17.17
N PHE A 140 12.23 29.19 -16.45
CA PHE A 140 13.59 29.63 -16.76
C PHE A 140 14.37 28.63 -17.63
N ARG A 141 13.85 27.41 -17.82
CA ARG A 141 14.45 26.40 -18.71
C ARG A 141 14.06 26.70 -20.17
N GLU A 142 15.03 26.66 -21.08
CA GLU A 142 14.77 26.85 -22.52
C GLU A 142 13.99 25.64 -23.10
N GLY A 143 12.95 25.90 -23.90
CA GLY A 143 12.22 24.87 -24.65
C GLY A 143 11.05 24.19 -23.94
N VAL A 144 10.59 24.69 -22.78
CA VAL A 144 9.47 24.09 -22.04
C VAL A 144 8.10 24.47 -22.63
N ASP A 145 7.31 23.48 -23.04
CA ASP A 145 5.96 23.65 -23.59
C ASP A 145 4.88 23.49 -22.50
N LEU A 146 4.20 24.59 -22.16
CA LEU A 146 3.09 24.64 -21.20
C LEU A 146 1.84 23.88 -21.64
N THR A 147 1.71 23.54 -22.92
CA THR A 147 0.47 22.96 -23.44
C THR A 147 0.21 21.56 -22.91
N VAL A 148 1.25 20.76 -22.66
CA VAL A 148 1.09 19.35 -22.24
C VAL A 148 0.61 19.25 -20.78
N PRO A 149 1.25 19.89 -19.79
CA PRO A 149 0.76 19.86 -18.40
C PRO A 149 -0.64 20.46 -18.24
N LEU A 150 -0.93 21.57 -18.95
CA LEU A 150 -2.25 22.21 -18.90
C LEU A 150 -3.35 21.35 -19.54
N LYS A 151 -3.09 20.68 -20.67
CA LYS A 151 -4.02 19.72 -21.28
C LYS A 151 -4.32 18.54 -20.36
N ASN A 152 -3.32 18.04 -19.63
CA ASN A 152 -3.50 16.92 -18.71
C ASN A 152 -4.43 17.29 -17.54
N ILE A 153 -4.28 18.50 -16.97
CA ILE A 153 -5.18 19.01 -15.92
C ILE A 153 -6.62 19.12 -16.43
N ILE A 154 -6.80 19.63 -17.64
CA ILE A 154 -8.11 19.77 -18.28
C ILE A 154 -8.75 18.38 -18.48
N ASN A 155 -8.01 17.44 -19.06
CA ASN A 155 -8.49 16.08 -19.30
C ASN A 155 -8.90 15.37 -17.99
N GLU A 156 -8.13 15.55 -16.93
CA GLU A 156 -8.45 15.00 -15.62
C GLU A 156 -9.73 15.63 -15.03
N PHE A 157 -9.88 16.95 -15.16
CA PHE A 157 -11.07 17.66 -14.69
C PHE A 157 -12.33 17.25 -15.45
N TYR A 158 -12.28 17.20 -16.78
CA TYR A 158 -13.40 16.74 -17.61
C TYR A 158 -13.76 15.29 -17.29
N SER A 159 -12.77 14.41 -17.10
CA SER A 159 -13.02 13.02 -16.72
C SER A 159 -13.75 12.91 -15.38
N LYS A 160 -13.36 13.72 -14.38
CA LYS A 160 -14.02 13.77 -13.06
C LYS A 160 -15.44 14.33 -13.13
N ASP A 161 -15.64 15.43 -13.84
CA ASP A 161 -16.97 16.03 -14.00
C ASP A 161 -17.92 15.10 -14.75
N LEU A 162 -17.43 14.44 -15.81
CA LEU A 162 -18.20 13.44 -16.55
C LEU A 162 -18.57 12.23 -15.67
N ALA A 163 -17.63 11.73 -14.85
CA ALA A 163 -17.90 10.65 -13.91
C ALA A 163 -18.97 11.04 -12.88
N LYS A 164 -18.90 12.27 -12.34
CA LYS A 164 -19.88 12.80 -11.39
C LYS A 164 -21.27 12.95 -12.04
N LYS A 165 -21.34 13.53 -13.23
CA LYS A 165 -22.58 13.69 -14.00
C LYS A 165 -23.21 12.34 -14.35
N SER A 166 -22.41 11.39 -14.83
CA SER A 166 -22.87 10.03 -15.13
C SER A 166 -23.40 9.32 -13.88
N SER A 167 -22.70 9.45 -12.74
CA SER A 167 -23.16 8.90 -11.46
C SER A 167 -24.49 9.52 -11.00
N SER A 168 -24.61 10.84 -11.08
CA SER A 168 -25.84 11.57 -10.72
C SER A 168 -27.01 11.20 -11.65
N ALA A 169 -26.77 11.11 -12.95
CA ALA A 169 -27.79 10.68 -13.92
C ALA A 169 -28.28 9.25 -13.61
N LYS A 170 -27.35 8.33 -13.32
CA LYS A 170 -27.69 6.95 -12.94
C LYS A 170 -28.51 6.89 -11.65
N LYS A 171 -28.14 7.66 -10.62
CA LYS A 171 -28.93 7.79 -9.38
C LYS A 171 -30.33 8.35 -9.63
N ALA A 172 -30.46 9.33 -10.54
CA ALA A 172 -31.77 9.87 -10.90
C ALA A 172 -32.66 8.82 -11.59
N LEU A 173 -32.09 7.96 -12.44
CA LEU A 173 -32.80 6.82 -13.03
C LEU A 173 -33.20 5.79 -11.97
N TRP A 174 -32.30 5.46 -11.03
CA TRP A 174 -32.61 4.56 -9.92
C TRP A 174 -33.82 5.04 -9.10
N LYS A 175 -33.87 6.33 -8.75
CA LYS A 175 -35.00 6.92 -8.02
C LYS A 175 -36.33 6.84 -8.79
N LYS A 176 -36.28 6.76 -10.12
CA LYS A 176 -37.45 6.56 -10.99
C LYS A 176 -37.78 5.08 -11.22
N GLY A 177 -37.10 4.15 -10.54
CA GLY A 177 -37.29 2.72 -10.72
C GLY A 177 -36.73 2.15 -12.03
N LYS A 178 -35.98 2.95 -12.80
CA LYS A 178 -35.44 2.53 -14.11
C LYS A 178 -34.26 1.59 -13.93
N PHE A 179 -34.33 0.41 -14.56
CA PHE A 179 -33.29 -0.60 -14.52
C PHE A 179 -32.08 -0.16 -15.34
N THR A 180 -30.90 -0.07 -14.72
CA THR A 180 -29.67 0.42 -15.39
C THR A 180 -28.53 -0.59 -15.34
N SER A 181 -28.80 -1.81 -14.87
CA SER A 181 -27.79 -2.85 -14.77
C SER A 181 -27.56 -3.51 -16.13
N ALA A 182 -26.30 -3.85 -16.41
CA ALA A 182 -25.93 -4.49 -17.67
C ALA A 182 -26.55 -5.88 -17.85
N TRP A 183 -26.99 -6.52 -16.76
CA TRP A 183 -27.49 -7.88 -16.74
C TRP A 183 -28.79 -7.98 -15.99
N GLU A 184 -29.73 -8.71 -16.57
CA GLU A 184 -31.09 -8.91 -16.10
C GLU A 184 -31.14 -9.89 -14.93
N PRO A 185 -32.07 -9.71 -13.97
CA PRO A 185 -32.37 -10.72 -12.97
C PRO A 185 -32.95 -11.98 -13.64
N TYR A 186 -32.80 -13.14 -12.99
CA TYR A 186 -33.34 -14.38 -13.55
C TYR A 186 -34.88 -14.35 -13.52
N GLY A 187 -35.54 -14.82 -14.59
CA GLY A 187 -37.00 -14.70 -14.77
C GLY A 187 -37.43 -13.46 -15.58
N TYR A 188 -36.50 -12.56 -15.91
CA TYR A 188 -36.81 -11.33 -16.64
C TYR A 188 -35.89 -11.11 -17.84
N ARG A 189 -36.41 -10.34 -18.80
CA ARG A 189 -35.66 -9.77 -19.93
C ARG A 189 -35.87 -8.26 -19.97
N LYS A 190 -34.98 -7.55 -20.67
CA LYS A 190 -35.21 -6.12 -20.95
C LYS A 190 -36.24 -5.97 -22.06
N SER A 191 -37.09 -4.95 -21.95
CA SER A 191 -37.96 -4.57 -23.06
C SER A 191 -37.13 -4.14 -24.27
N GLU A 192 -37.62 -4.48 -25.45
CA GLU A 192 -37.08 -4.02 -26.74
C GLU A 192 -37.37 -2.52 -26.96
N GLU A 193 -38.44 -1.99 -26.36
CA GLU A 193 -38.86 -0.59 -26.48
C GLU A 193 -38.14 0.34 -25.48
N ASP A 194 -37.97 -0.09 -24.22
CA ASP A 194 -37.15 0.60 -23.22
C ASP A 194 -36.25 -0.41 -22.49
N HIS A 195 -34.95 -0.38 -22.79
CA HIS A 195 -33.96 -1.22 -22.12
C HIS A 195 -33.84 -0.97 -20.60
N HIS A 196 -34.50 0.06 -20.06
CA HIS A 196 -34.62 0.30 -18.63
C HIS A 196 -35.84 -0.34 -17.98
N GLN A 197 -36.67 -1.03 -18.74
CA GLN A 197 -37.84 -1.75 -18.24
C GLN A 197 -37.59 -3.25 -18.28
N LEU A 198 -37.94 -3.93 -17.19
CA LEU A 198 -37.94 -5.38 -17.11
C LEU A 198 -39.32 -5.92 -17.49
N ILE A 199 -39.34 -6.96 -18.31
CA ILE A 199 -40.54 -7.72 -18.67
C ILE A 199 -40.32 -9.19 -18.31
N VAL A 200 -41.39 -9.89 -17.97
CA VAL A 200 -41.35 -11.30 -17.58
C VAL A 200 -40.91 -12.14 -18.78
N ASP A 201 -40.02 -13.09 -18.52
CA ASP A 201 -39.76 -14.22 -19.40
C ASP A 201 -40.51 -15.42 -18.83
N GLU A 202 -41.59 -15.84 -19.50
CA GLU A 202 -42.49 -16.89 -19.02
C GLU A 202 -41.77 -18.21 -18.71
N GLU A 203 -40.87 -18.66 -19.59
CA GLU A 203 -40.11 -19.91 -19.40
C GLU A 203 -39.19 -19.79 -18.17
N ALA A 204 -38.45 -18.69 -18.06
CA ALA A 204 -37.57 -18.48 -16.91
C ALA A 204 -38.36 -18.23 -15.60
N ALA A 205 -39.54 -17.64 -15.68
CA ALA A 205 -40.43 -17.37 -14.56
C ALA A 205 -41.04 -18.65 -13.97
N GLU A 206 -41.42 -19.62 -14.81
CA GLU A 206 -41.86 -20.94 -14.34
C GLU A 206 -40.76 -21.67 -13.56
N HIS A 207 -39.53 -21.66 -14.09
CA HIS A 207 -38.38 -22.20 -13.38
C HIS A 207 -38.11 -21.47 -12.06
N LEU A 208 -38.27 -20.15 -12.03
CA LEU A 208 -38.12 -19.35 -10.81
C LEU A 208 -39.16 -19.75 -9.75
N LYS A 209 -40.44 -19.88 -10.12
CA LYS A 209 -41.50 -20.35 -9.21
C LYS A 209 -41.20 -21.75 -8.67
N SER A 210 -40.74 -22.66 -9.54
CA SER A 210 -40.33 -24.02 -9.16
C SER A 210 -39.17 -24.03 -8.15
N ILE A 211 -38.17 -23.14 -8.31
CA ILE A 211 -37.06 -22.99 -7.37
C ILE A 211 -37.55 -22.58 -5.98
N PHE A 212 -38.46 -21.62 -5.90
CA PHE A 212 -39.04 -21.17 -4.63
C PHE A 212 -39.86 -22.28 -3.95
N SER A 213 -40.70 -22.99 -4.72
CA SER A 213 -41.47 -24.15 -4.22
C SER A 213 -40.55 -25.23 -3.66
N MET A 214 -39.57 -25.68 -4.45
CA MET A 214 -38.62 -26.72 -4.03
C MET A 214 -37.88 -26.36 -2.74
N TYR A 215 -37.54 -25.08 -2.54
CA TYR A 215 -36.89 -24.61 -1.32
C TYR A 215 -37.84 -24.60 -0.12
N MET A 216 -39.10 -24.20 -0.34
CA MET A 216 -40.13 -24.26 0.70
C MET A 216 -40.44 -25.71 1.12
N ASP A 217 -40.41 -26.65 0.18
CA ASP A 217 -40.52 -28.10 0.41
C ASP A 217 -39.33 -28.71 1.19
N GLY A 218 -38.30 -27.90 1.48
CA GLY A 218 -37.17 -28.31 2.33
C GLY A 218 -35.96 -28.85 1.57
N ARG A 219 -35.92 -28.74 0.24
CA ARG A 219 -34.72 -29.10 -0.53
C ARG A 219 -33.60 -28.07 -0.28
N ASN A 220 -32.38 -28.55 -0.13
CA ASN A 220 -31.21 -27.67 -0.02
C ASN A 220 -30.75 -27.19 -1.40
N TYR A 221 -29.87 -26.17 -1.43
CA TYR A 221 -29.39 -25.57 -2.68
C TYR A 221 -28.75 -26.57 -3.65
N SER A 222 -28.08 -27.60 -3.15
CA SER A 222 -27.43 -28.62 -4.00
C SER A 222 -28.44 -29.54 -4.66
N ASP A 223 -29.50 -29.89 -3.95
CA ASP A 223 -30.57 -30.74 -4.50
C ASP A 223 -31.38 -29.98 -5.55
N ILE A 224 -31.65 -28.70 -5.31
CA ILE A 224 -32.29 -27.81 -6.29
C ILE A 224 -31.42 -27.69 -7.53
N ALA A 225 -30.12 -27.37 -7.38
CA ALA A 225 -29.20 -27.25 -8.50
C ALA A 225 -29.11 -28.55 -9.31
N ARG A 226 -29.04 -29.71 -8.64
CA ARG A 226 -29.01 -31.02 -9.30
C ARG A 226 -30.27 -31.30 -10.09
N GLN A 227 -31.43 -30.94 -9.54
CA GLN A 227 -32.72 -31.11 -10.22
C GLN A 227 -32.79 -30.23 -11.47
N LEU A 228 -32.49 -28.93 -11.35
CA LEU A 228 -32.47 -28.00 -12.50
C LEU A 228 -31.52 -28.46 -13.62
N ASN A 229 -30.33 -28.95 -13.25
CA ASN A 229 -29.37 -29.48 -14.22
C ASN A 229 -29.89 -30.75 -14.90
N LYS A 230 -30.57 -31.63 -14.17
CA LYS A 230 -31.18 -32.85 -14.72
C LYS A 230 -32.31 -32.52 -15.71
N ASP A 231 -33.06 -31.46 -15.41
CA ASP A 231 -34.17 -31.00 -16.23
C ASP A 231 -33.71 -30.15 -17.43
N GLY A 232 -32.39 -29.95 -17.59
CA GLY A 232 -31.81 -29.19 -18.71
C GLY A 232 -32.04 -27.68 -18.63
N VAL A 233 -32.38 -27.16 -17.45
CA VAL A 233 -32.68 -25.74 -17.23
C VAL A 233 -31.39 -24.93 -17.31
N LEU A 234 -31.40 -23.87 -18.13
CA LEU A 234 -30.25 -22.98 -18.28
C LEU A 234 -29.98 -22.23 -16.97
N SER A 235 -28.71 -22.19 -16.55
CA SER A 235 -28.29 -21.36 -15.43
C SER A 235 -28.47 -19.87 -15.75
N PRO A 236 -28.56 -18.97 -14.75
CA PRO A 236 -28.74 -17.54 -15.02
C PRO A 236 -27.65 -16.95 -15.91
N THR A 237 -26.43 -17.50 -15.84
CA THR A 237 -25.32 -17.09 -16.69
C THR A 237 -25.52 -17.53 -18.14
N LEU A 238 -26.01 -18.75 -18.37
CA LEU A 238 -26.28 -19.27 -19.71
C LEU A 238 -27.53 -18.64 -20.34
N GLN A 239 -28.57 -18.40 -19.54
CA GLN A 239 -29.77 -17.69 -19.98
C GLN A 239 -29.41 -16.30 -20.53
N ARG A 240 -28.55 -15.56 -19.82
CA ARG A 240 -28.03 -14.26 -20.29
C ARG A 240 -27.23 -14.36 -21.59
N LYS A 241 -26.48 -15.46 -21.78
CA LYS A 241 -25.75 -15.69 -23.03
C LYS A 241 -26.75 -15.91 -24.17
N PHE A 242 -27.75 -16.77 -23.94
CA PHE A 242 -28.82 -17.04 -24.90
C PHE A 242 -29.52 -15.76 -25.36
N TYR A 243 -29.91 -14.86 -24.44
CA TYR A 243 -30.53 -13.57 -24.81
C TYR A 243 -29.62 -12.66 -25.65
N LYS A 244 -28.30 -12.72 -25.47
CA LYS A 244 -27.35 -11.88 -26.21
C LYS A 244 -27.00 -12.45 -27.58
N THR A 245 -26.86 -13.77 -27.69
CA THR A 245 -26.35 -14.42 -28.90
C THR A 245 -27.45 -15.06 -29.75
N GLY A 246 -28.65 -15.28 -29.21
CA GLY A 246 -29.72 -16.03 -29.88
C GLY A 246 -29.46 -17.54 -29.96
N GLU A 247 -28.21 -17.97 -29.81
CA GLU A 247 -27.81 -19.38 -29.78
C GLU A 247 -28.05 -20.03 -28.41
N LYS A 248 -28.85 -21.10 -28.35
CA LYS A 248 -29.11 -21.85 -27.11
C LYS A 248 -27.83 -22.59 -26.68
N PRO A 249 -27.19 -22.20 -25.56
CA PRO A 249 -25.95 -22.83 -25.12
C PRO A 249 -26.23 -24.21 -24.51
N LEU A 250 -25.22 -25.08 -24.54
CA LEU A 250 -25.26 -26.37 -23.85
C LEU A 250 -25.34 -26.15 -22.32
N PRO A 251 -26.38 -26.65 -21.63
CA PRO A 251 -26.54 -26.49 -20.18
C PRO A 251 -25.33 -26.96 -19.37
N GLU A 252 -24.63 -27.99 -19.84
CA GLU A 252 -23.47 -28.60 -19.18
C GLU A 252 -22.24 -27.69 -19.15
N SER A 253 -22.18 -26.68 -20.01
CA SER A 253 -21.03 -25.77 -20.10
C SER A 253 -20.88 -24.88 -18.87
N LYS A 254 -22.00 -24.51 -18.23
CA LYS A 254 -22.07 -23.81 -16.94
C LYS A 254 -23.35 -24.21 -16.18
N PRO A 255 -23.32 -25.37 -15.49
CA PRO A 255 -24.48 -25.89 -14.78
C PRO A 255 -24.80 -25.05 -13.54
N TRP A 256 -26.05 -25.14 -13.10
CA TRP A 256 -26.48 -24.60 -11.81
C TRP A 256 -25.61 -25.13 -10.68
N ASN A 257 -25.24 -24.22 -9.77
CA ASN A 257 -24.55 -24.55 -8.54
C ASN A 257 -25.23 -23.89 -7.33
N ASN A 258 -24.80 -24.30 -6.13
CA ASN A 258 -25.36 -23.81 -4.87
C ASN A 258 -25.37 -22.29 -4.74
N TYR A 259 -24.35 -21.62 -5.29
CA TYR A 259 -24.24 -20.17 -5.25
C TYR A 259 -25.27 -19.50 -6.16
N GLU A 260 -25.50 -20.03 -7.36
CA GLU A 260 -26.50 -19.48 -8.29
C GLU A 260 -27.92 -19.66 -7.76
N VAL A 261 -28.26 -20.84 -7.22
CA VAL A 261 -29.56 -21.08 -6.58
C VAL A 261 -29.78 -20.11 -5.42
N LYS A 262 -28.79 -19.97 -4.53
CA LYS A 262 -28.85 -19.02 -3.43
C LYS A 262 -29.03 -17.58 -3.93
N ARG A 263 -28.30 -17.17 -4.97
CA ARG A 263 -28.38 -15.82 -5.53
C ARG A 263 -29.79 -15.52 -6.04
N VAL A 264 -30.41 -16.48 -6.73
CA VAL A 264 -31.76 -16.35 -7.28
C VAL A 264 -32.81 -16.27 -6.16
N LEU A 265 -32.72 -17.14 -5.16
CA LEU A 265 -33.64 -17.11 -4.01
C LEU A 265 -33.57 -15.81 -3.20
N GLN A 266 -32.44 -15.09 -3.24
CA GLN A 266 -32.24 -13.83 -2.49
C GLN A 266 -32.41 -12.57 -3.35
N ASP A 267 -32.75 -12.71 -4.64
CA ASP A 267 -32.85 -11.58 -5.54
C ASP A 267 -34.23 -10.92 -5.46
N VAL A 268 -34.31 -9.80 -4.74
CA VAL A 268 -35.55 -9.04 -4.52
C VAL A 268 -36.26 -8.59 -5.81
N HIS A 269 -35.57 -8.57 -6.95
CA HIS A 269 -36.23 -8.28 -8.23
C HIS A 269 -37.34 -9.27 -8.57
N CYS A 270 -37.34 -10.49 -8.01
CA CYS A 270 -38.46 -11.42 -8.23
C CYS A 270 -39.81 -10.93 -7.67
N THR A 271 -39.83 -9.94 -6.76
CA THR A 271 -41.06 -9.38 -6.16
C THR A 271 -41.61 -8.15 -6.89
N GLY A 272 -40.97 -7.72 -7.99
CA GLY A 272 -41.29 -6.48 -8.71
C GLY A 272 -40.59 -5.24 -8.17
N ASP A 273 -39.80 -5.38 -7.10
CA ASP A 273 -39.05 -4.29 -6.48
C ASP A 273 -37.62 -4.23 -7.04
N SER A 274 -37.02 -3.04 -7.08
CA SER A 274 -35.64 -2.87 -7.54
C SER A 274 -34.74 -2.35 -6.43
N VAL A 275 -33.52 -2.90 -6.38
CA VAL A 275 -32.49 -2.44 -5.43
C VAL A 275 -31.21 -2.10 -6.18
N PHE A 276 -30.82 -0.84 -6.08
CA PHE A 276 -29.64 -0.28 -6.76
C PHE A 276 -28.56 0.16 -5.78
N GLY A 277 -27.35 0.37 -6.31
CA GLY A 277 -26.27 0.97 -5.53
C GLY A 277 -25.54 0.03 -4.57
N LYS A 278 -25.72 -1.30 -4.68
CA LYS A 278 -25.03 -2.30 -3.83
C LYS A 278 -23.49 -2.21 -3.87
N TYR A 279 -22.95 -1.66 -4.95
CA TYR A 279 -21.52 -1.57 -5.20
C TYR A 279 -21.11 -0.17 -5.66
N GLN A 280 -19.89 0.23 -5.27
CA GLN A 280 -19.20 1.41 -5.77
C GLN A 280 -17.94 0.99 -6.51
N GLN A 281 -17.81 1.42 -7.76
CA GLN A 281 -16.54 1.42 -8.48
C GLN A 281 -15.94 2.82 -8.37
N SER A 282 -14.67 2.91 -7.98
CA SER A 282 -13.91 4.15 -8.13
C SER A 282 -13.64 4.32 -9.62
N VAL A 283 -14.09 5.43 -10.19
CA VAL A 283 -13.87 5.74 -11.62
C VAL A 283 -12.46 6.29 -11.84
N PHE A 284 -11.77 6.73 -10.77
CA PHE A 284 -10.58 7.56 -10.87
C PHE A 284 -9.27 6.86 -10.48
N GLN A 285 -9.36 5.70 -9.84
CA GLN A 285 -8.21 4.85 -9.54
C GLN A 285 -8.65 3.42 -9.82
N GLY A 286 -7.76 2.56 -10.30
CA GLY A 286 -7.98 1.12 -10.50
C GLY A 286 -8.32 0.33 -9.22
N ASN A 287 -8.89 1.00 -8.22
CA ASN A 287 -9.39 0.46 -6.98
C ASN A 287 -10.52 -0.52 -7.27
N LYS A 288 -10.44 -1.65 -6.58
CA LYS A 288 -11.42 -2.74 -6.67
C LYS A 288 -12.80 -2.22 -6.24
N GLN A 289 -13.82 -2.74 -6.91
CA GLN A 289 -15.23 -2.56 -6.54
C GLN A 289 -15.44 -2.84 -5.05
N ARG A 290 -16.02 -1.87 -4.33
CA ARG A 290 -16.37 -2.00 -2.90
C ARG A 290 -17.87 -2.19 -2.72
N ASN A 291 -18.26 -2.98 -1.72
CA ASN A 291 -19.66 -3.09 -1.30
C ASN A 291 -20.05 -1.85 -0.51
N ARG A 292 -21.26 -1.34 -0.73
CA ARG A 292 -21.85 -0.27 0.09
C ARG A 292 -22.70 -0.86 1.21
N PRO A 293 -22.78 -0.18 2.37
CA PRO A 293 -23.70 -0.57 3.42
C PRO A 293 -25.15 -0.52 2.90
N GLU A 294 -26.01 -1.39 3.45
CA GLU A 294 -27.41 -1.52 3.02
C GLU A 294 -28.21 -0.21 3.19
N SER A 295 -27.85 0.63 4.16
CA SER A 295 -28.45 1.95 4.38
C SER A 295 -28.25 2.94 3.23
N GLU A 296 -27.26 2.71 2.36
CA GLU A 296 -27.00 3.53 1.18
C GLU A 296 -27.65 2.98 -0.10
N TRP A 297 -28.31 1.81 -0.01
CA TRP A 297 -28.94 1.21 -1.16
C TRP A 297 -30.21 1.97 -1.54
N VAL A 298 -30.48 2.06 -2.84
CA VAL A 298 -31.70 2.72 -3.33
C VAL A 298 -32.73 1.63 -3.59
N HIS A 299 -33.74 1.59 -2.72
CA HIS A 299 -34.88 0.68 -2.83
C HIS A 299 -36.04 1.43 -3.51
N VAL A 300 -36.60 0.83 -4.56
CA VAL A 300 -37.80 1.35 -5.23
C VAL A 300 -38.77 0.19 -5.41
N GLU A 301 -39.98 0.37 -4.89
CA GLU A 301 -41.03 -0.63 -4.97
C GLU A 301 -41.79 -0.57 -6.31
N ASN A 302 -42.39 -1.71 -6.71
CA ASN A 302 -43.33 -1.79 -7.84
C ASN A 302 -42.77 -1.22 -9.15
N THR A 303 -41.52 -1.56 -9.46
CA THR A 303 -40.81 -1.10 -10.67
C THR A 303 -41.15 -1.91 -11.92
N HIS A 304 -41.56 -3.15 -11.74
CA HIS A 304 -41.96 -4.09 -12.79
C HIS A 304 -42.90 -5.15 -12.21
N GLU A 305 -43.45 -6.01 -13.06
CA GLU A 305 -44.32 -7.11 -12.64
C GLU A 305 -43.53 -8.11 -11.76
N GLY A 306 -44.08 -8.47 -10.60
CA GLY A 306 -43.47 -9.44 -9.69
C GLY A 306 -43.86 -10.87 -10.04
N ILE A 307 -42.86 -11.75 -10.18
CA ILE A 307 -43.08 -13.19 -10.45
C ILE A 307 -43.42 -13.95 -9.15
N ILE A 308 -42.88 -13.49 -8.02
CA ILE A 308 -42.98 -14.13 -6.70
C ILE A 308 -43.65 -13.16 -5.72
N ASP A 309 -44.63 -13.64 -4.98
CA ASP A 309 -45.31 -12.85 -3.95
C ASP A 309 -44.34 -12.38 -2.86
N ARG A 310 -44.52 -11.13 -2.41
CA ARG A 310 -43.70 -10.51 -1.36
C ARG A 310 -43.68 -11.34 -0.08
N GLU A 311 -44.82 -11.93 0.29
CA GLU A 311 -44.94 -12.77 1.48
C GLU A 311 -44.11 -14.06 1.35
N LEU A 312 -44.23 -14.76 0.21
CA LEU A 312 -43.44 -15.96 -0.08
C LEU A 312 -41.94 -15.65 -0.08
N PHE A 313 -41.53 -14.53 -0.67
CA PHE A 313 -40.14 -14.09 -0.66
C PHE A 313 -39.62 -13.84 0.76
N GLN A 314 -40.40 -13.17 1.61
CA GLN A 314 -40.04 -12.92 3.01
C GLN A 314 -39.93 -14.20 3.83
N GLN A 315 -40.82 -15.16 3.63
CA GLN A 315 -40.75 -16.48 4.27
C GLN A 315 -39.46 -17.22 3.88
N VAL A 316 -39.11 -17.21 2.58
CA VAL A 316 -37.85 -17.78 2.09
C VAL A 316 -36.63 -17.08 2.70
N GLN A 317 -36.59 -15.74 2.74
CA GLN A 317 -35.46 -15.02 3.36
C GLN A 317 -35.31 -15.37 4.85
N SER A 318 -36.43 -15.45 5.58
CA SER A 318 -36.45 -15.81 7.00
C SER A 318 -35.87 -17.21 7.23
N LYS A 319 -36.29 -18.20 6.41
CA LYS A 319 -35.75 -19.57 6.45
C LYS A 319 -34.26 -19.61 6.12
N ILE A 320 -33.81 -18.87 5.11
CA ILE A 320 -32.38 -18.74 4.76
C ILE A 320 -31.59 -18.15 5.94
N GLN A 321 -32.11 -17.12 6.59
CA GLN A 321 -31.48 -16.47 7.74
C GLN A 321 -31.38 -17.43 8.93
N GLU A 322 -32.46 -18.13 9.28
CA GLU A 322 -32.49 -19.13 10.35
C GLU A 322 -31.43 -20.22 10.14
N TYR A 323 -31.39 -20.82 8.95
CA TYR A 323 -30.36 -21.81 8.61
C TYR A 323 -28.94 -21.23 8.69
N THR A 324 -28.76 -19.98 8.23
CA THR A 324 -27.47 -19.29 8.27
C THR A 324 -27.03 -19.02 9.71
N GLU A 325 -27.94 -18.62 10.58
CA GLU A 325 -27.66 -18.37 12.00
C GLU A 325 -27.39 -19.67 12.77
N ALA A 326 -28.18 -20.72 12.54
CA ALA A 326 -27.94 -22.04 13.11
C ALA A 326 -26.57 -22.60 12.69
N TYR A 327 -26.21 -22.44 11.40
CA TYR A 327 -24.90 -22.78 10.89
C TYR A 327 -23.81 -21.92 11.55
N LYS A 328 -23.97 -20.59 11.62
CA LYS A 328 -23.01 -19.69 12.29
C LYS A 328 -22.81 -20.06 13.75
N LYS A 329 -23.85 -20.38 14.53
CA LYS A 329 -23.74 -20.80 15.94
C LYS A 329 -22.91 -22.09 16.06
N LYS A 330 -23.20 -23.10 15.25
CA LYS A 330 -22.45 -24.37 15.22
C LYS A 330 -21.00 -24.19 14.74
N HIS A 331 -20.78 -23.32 13.76
CA HIS A 331 -19.46 -23.04 13.20
C HIS A 331 -18.63 -22.08 14.06
N GLN A 332 -19.22 -21.15 14.80
CA GLN A 332 -18.50 -20.30 15.76
C GLN A 332 -17.96 -21.13 16.92
N GLN A 333 -18.72 -22.11 17.41
CA GLN A 333 -18.25 -23.05 18.42
C GLN A 333 -17.08 -23.90 17.93
N ASN A 334 -17.14 -24.40 16.69
CA ASN A 334 -16.07 -25.22 16.11
C ASN A 334 -14.85 -24.39 15.65
N ASN A 335 -15.04 -23.25 14.99
CA ASN A 335 -13.94 -22.38 14.56
C ASN A 335 -13.29 -21.66 15.75
N GLY A 336 -14.02 -21.26 16.79
CA GLY A 336 -13.44 -20.67 18.00
C GLY A 336 -12.49 -21.65 18.67
N ALA A 337 -12.89 -22.92 18.79
CA ALA A 337 -12.02 -23.99 19.28
C ALA A 337 -10.80 -24.19 18.36
N ILE A 338 -10.98 -24.31 17.03
CA ILE A 338 -9.86 -24.52 16.10
C ILE A 338 -8.89 -23.32 16.08
N ARG A 339 -9.38 -22.09 16.13
CA ARG A 339 -8.57 -20.86 16.10
C ARG A 339 -7.72 -20.69 17.36
N ASN A 340 -8.28 -21.07 18.53
CA ASN A 340 -7.55 -21.03 19.80
C ASN A 340 -6.49 -22.13 19.90
N HIS A 341 -6.64 -23.24 19.15
CA HIS A 341 -5.70 -24.35 19.16
C HIS A 341 -4.66 -24.27 18.03
N ASN A 342 -4.83 -23.42 17.01
CA ASN A 342 -3.88 -23.34 15.90
C ASN A 342 -2.76 -22.31 16.15
N PHE A 343 -1.64 -22.77 16.71
CA PHE A 343 -0.48 -21.91 17.00
C PHE A 343 0.32 -21.52 15.74
N TYR A 344 0.25 -22.29 14.66
CA TYR A 344 1.08 -22.10 13.46
C TYR A 344 0.29 -21.54 12.29
N THR A 345 -0.67 -20.66 12.57
CA THR A 345 -1.53 -20.07 11.55
C THR A 345 -0.70 -19.22 10.58
N GLY A 346 -0.28 -19.82 9.45
CA GLY A 346 0.51 -19.13 8.42
C GLY A 346 1.90 -19.69 8.25
N LYS A 347 2.31 -20.54 9.20
CA LYS A 347 3.67 -21.01 9.34
C LYS A 347 3.82 -22.49 8.98
N ILE A 348 2.72 -23.26 8.88
CA ILE A 348 2.77 -24.70 8.61
C ILE A 348 2.41 -25.08 7.16
N TRP A 349 3.31 -25.84 6.53
CA TRP A 349 3.29 -26.16 5.10
C TRP A 349 3.47 -27.66 4.87
N CYS A 350 2.95 -28.14 3.75
CA CYS A 350 3.11 -29.53 3.32
C CYS A 350 4.37 -29.65 2.46
N GLY A 351 5.36 -30.44 2.89
CA GLY A 351 6.59 -30.71 2.14
C GLY A 351 6.38 -31.51 0.86
N GLY A 352 5.21 -32.16 0.68
CA GLY A 352 4.89 -32.92 -0.54
C GLY A 352 4.33 -32.08 -1.68
N CYS A 353 3.49 -31.08 -1.39
CA CYS A 353 2.80 -30.30 -2.43
C CYS A 353 2.94 -28.78 -2.28
N GLY A 354 3.60 -28.30 -1.22
CA GLY A 354 3.77 -26.88 -0.93
C GLY A 354 2.52 -26.16 -0.42
N ASN A 355 1.36 -26.84 -0.35
CA ASN A 355 0.14 -26.23 0.17
C ASN A 355 0.21 -26.04 1.69
N ARG A 356 -0.45 -25.00 2.18
CA ARG A 356 -0.62 -24.74 3.61
C ARG A 356 -1.42 -25.85 4.29
N MET A 357 -1.01 -26.25 5.49
CA MET A 357 -1.78 -27.20 6.29
C MET A 357 -2.88 -26.50 7.09
N THR A 358 -4.02 -27.17 7.25
CA THR A 358 -5.17 -26.68 8.01
C THR A 358 -5.36 -27.52 9.26
N LEU A 359 -5.68 -26.89 10.38
CA LEU A 359 -6.01 -27.62 11.61
C LEU A 359 -7.46 -28.14 11.52
N SER A 360 -7.63 -29.44 11.69
CA SER A 360 -8.92 -30.12 11.71
C SER A 360 -9.12 -30.81 13.06
N ARG A 361 -10.36 -30.79 13.57
CA ARG A 361 -10.76 -31.46 14.80
C ARG A 361 -11.56 -32.72 14.47
N GLU A 362 -11.16 -33.86 15.00
CA GLU A 362 -11.93 -35.11 14.90
C GLU A 362 -13.07 -35.16 15.93
N ARG A 363 -14.03 -36.10 15.74
CA ARG A 363 -15.17 -36.29 16.65
C ARG A 363 -14.75 -36.68 18.08
N ASN A 364 -13.62 -37.36 18.22
CA ASN A 364 -13.00 -37.71 19.52
C ASN A 364 -12.36 -36.50 20.23
N GLY A 365 -12.34 -35.32 19.61
CA GLY A 365 -11.75 -34.10 20.16
C GLY A 365 -10.27 -33.89 19.81
N THR A 366 -9.59 -34.86 19.18
CA THR A 366 -8.17 -34.76 18.79
C THR A 366 -7.97 -33.82 17.60
N PHE A 367 -6.86 -33.08 17.60
CA PHE A 367 -6.52 -32.13 16.55
C PHE A 367 -5.43 -32.64 15.62
N PHE A 368 -5.59 -32.40 14.32
CA PHE A 368 -4.64 -32.81 13.29
C PHE A 368 -4.38 -31.68 12.31
N TYR A 369 -3.12 -31.52 11.91
CA TYR A 369 -2.78 -30.73 10.73
C TYR A 369 -2.96 -31.61 9.49
N ILE A 370 -3.80 -31.16 8.56
CA ILE A 370 -4.10 -31.86 7.31
C ILE A 370 -3.71 -31.00 6.10
N CYS A 371 -3.16 -31.64 5.07
CA CYS A 371 -2.82 -30.95 3.83
C CYS A 371 -4.08 -30.41 3.13
N GLY A 372 -4.09 -29.12 2.80
CA GLY A 372 -5.21 -28.44 2.13
C GLY A 372 -5.41 -28.80 0.65
N ALA A 373 -4.60 -29.69 0.07
CA ALA A 373 -4.70 -30.07 -1.34
C ALA A 373 -6.06 -30.71 -1.71
N ASN A 374 -6.67 -31.47 -0.78
CA ASN A 374 -7.99 -32.08 -1.00
C ASN A 374 -9.16 -31.11 -0.76
N THR A 375 -8.93 -29.97 -0.09
CA THR A 375 -9.97 -28.97 0.22
C THR A 375 -9.89 -27.73 -0.67
N ASN A 376 -8.74 -27.45 -1.28
CA ASN A 376 -8.55 -26.34 -2.21
C ASN A 376 -8.41 -26.86 -3.66
N HIS A 377 -9.47 -26.65 -4.45
CA HIS A 377 -9.48 -26.84 -5.92
C HIS A 377 -8.46 -25.93 -6.67
N LYS A 378 -7.73 -25.06 -5.96
CA LYS A 378 -6.69 -24.17 -6.52
C LYS A 378 -5.33 -24.85 -6.73
N SER A 379 -5.19 -26.13 -6.39
CA SER A 379 -3.90 -26.85 -6.34
C SER A 379 -3.32 -27.29 -7.69
N GLY A 380 -3.82 -26.81 -8.83
CA GLY A 380 -3.22 -27.06 -10.14
C GLY A 380 -2.92 -28.54 -10.47
N GLY A 381 -3.64 -29.50 -9.87
CA GLY A 381 -3.48 -30.93 -10.15
C GLY A 381 -2.29 -31.66 -9.50
N LYS A 382 -1.49 -31.06 -8.59
CA LYS A 382 -0.47 -31.84 -7.86
C LYS A 382 -1.14 -32.75 -6.81
N GLN A 383 -1.34 -34.02 -7.15
CA GLN A 383 -1.86 -35.06 -6.24
C GLN A 383 -0.91 -35.20 -5.04
N CYS A 384 -1.30 -34.64 -3.90
CA CYS A 384 -0.60 -34.87 -2.63
C CYS A 384 -1.10 -36.19 -2.03
N LYS A 385 -0.22 -37.01 -1.44
CA LYS A 385 -0.57 -38.24 -0.70
C LYS A 385 -1.39 -38.01 0.59
N GLY A 386 -1.89 -36.79 0.82
CA GLY A 386 -2.68 -36.43 1.99
C GLY A 386 -1.89 -36.44 3.29
N HIS A 387 -0.79 -35.68 3.39
CA HIS A 387 -0.02 -35.59 4.63
C HIS A 387 -0.88 -35.11 5.80
N ARG A 388 -0.72 -35.81 6.93
CA ARG A 388 -1.51 -35.63 8.14
C ARG A 388 -0.63 -35.92 9.35
N VAL A 389 -0.63 -35.02 10.32
CA VAL A 389 0.12 -35.16 11.58
C VAL A 389 -0.74 -34.72 12.76
N ARG A 390 -0.56 -35.36 13.93
CA ARG A 390 -1.23 -34.96 15.17
C ARG A 390 -0.64 -33.65 15.66
N LYS A 391 -1.49 -32.73 16.12
CA LYS A 391 -1.07 -31.44 16.64
C LYS A 391 -0.12 -31.61 17.83
N GLU A 392 -0.44 -32.53 18.73
CA GLU A 392 0.29 -32.70 19.98
C GLU A 392 1.78 -33.05 19.74
N TYR A 393 2.07 -33.89 18.73
CA TYR A 393 3.46 -34.24 18.41
C TYR A 393 4.26 -33.05 17.88
N VAL A 394 3.65 -32.26 17.00
CA VAL A 394 4.29 -31.05 16.46
C VAL A 394 4.55 -30.06 17.60
N ASP A 395 3.58 -29.86 18.50
CA ASP A 395 3.73 -28.93 19.63
C ASP A 395 4.81 -29.36 20.61
N ASP A 396 4.88 -30.65 20.95
CA ASP A 396 5.87 -31.17 21.87
C ASP A 396 7.29 -31.03 21.31
N ASP A 397 7.47 -31.29 20.01
CA ASP A 397 8.78 -31.16 19.36
C ASP A 397 9.18 -29.70 19.12
N VAL A 398 8.24 -28.83 18.75
CA VAL A 398 8.48 -27.38 18.68
C VAL A 398 8.88 -26.84 20.05
N LEU A 399 8.15 -27.21 21.11
CA LEU A 399 8.48 -26.78 22.47
C LEU A 399 9.87 -27.24 22.88
N ARG A 400 10.20 -28.52 22.61
CA ARG A 400 11.51 -29.09 22.93
C ARG A 400 12.61 -28.36 22.18
N LEU A 401 12.43 -28.12 20.87
CA LEU A 401 13.41 -27.42 20.06
C LEU A 401 13.65 -26.00 20.58
N ILE A 402 12.58 -25.23 20.88
CA ILE A 402 12.71 -23.88 21.43
C ILE A 402 13.42 -23.92 22.80
N GLN A 403 13.08 -24.86 23.67
CA GLN A 403 13.74 -25.00 24.99
C GLN A 403 15.22 -25.35 24.87
N THR A 404 15.58 -26.30 24.00
CA THR A 404 16.98 -26.66 23.72
C THR A 404 17.74 -25.47 23.12
N HIS A 405 17.12 -24.75 22.21
CA HIS A 405 17.69 -23.55 21.60
C HIS A 405 17.94 -22.47 22.66
N MET A 406 16.94 -22.08 23.46
CA MET A 406 17.08 -21.11 24.55
C MET A 406 18.20 -21.49 25.53
N LYS A 407 18.24 -22.75 25.97
CA LYS A 407 19.29 -23.23 26.88
C LYS A 407 20.67 -23.13 26.25
N THR A 408 20.81 -23.58 25.00
CA THR A 408 22.10 -23.57 24.30
C THR A 408 22.61 -22.15 24.12
N VAL A 409 21.74 -21.20 23.79
CA VAL A 409 22.09 -19.78 23.64
C VAL A 409 22.65 -19.22 24.96
N LEU A 410 21.95 -19.43 26.07
CA LEU A 410 22.39 -18.95 27.39
C LEU A 410 23.69 -19.62 27.85
N ASP A 411 23.87 -20.90 27.57
CA ASP A 411 25.10 -21.63 27.86
C ASP A 411 26.28 -21.06 27.04
N ILE A 412 26.07 -20.71 25.76
CA ILE A 412 27.09 -20.07 24.92
C ILE A 412 27.41 -18.65 25.42
N GLU A 413 26.39 -17.85 25.76
CA GLU A 413 26.58 -16.50 26.29
C GLU A 413 27.44 -16.51 27.55
N LYS A 414 27.10 -17.38 28.51
CA LYS A 414 27.87 -17.55 29.74
C LYS A 414 29.31 -17.99 29.45
N MET A 415 29.51 -18.94 28.53
CA MET A 415 30.84 -19.38 28.14
C MET A 415 31.67 -18.24 27.53
N ILE A 416 31.07 -17.39 26.68
CA ILE A 416 31.76 -16.22 26.11
C ILE A 416 32.14 -15.22 27.20
N GLN A 417 31.23 -14.94 28.15
CA GLN A 417 31.51 -14.07 29.30
C GLN A 417 32.70 -14.61 30.11
N GLU A 418 32.71 -15.90 30.45
CA GLU A 418 33.80 -16.57 31.16
C GLU A 418 35.12 -16.45 30.39
N MET A 419 35.13 -16.72 29.08
CA MET A 419 36.32 -16.57 28.25
C MET A 419 36.81 -15.11 28.17
N ASN A 420 35.89 -14.13 28.16
CA ASN A 420 36.25 -12.72 28.13
C ASN A 420 36.84 -12.21 29.46
N THR A 421 36.73 -12.97 30.55
CA THR A 421 37.48 -12.69 31.79
C THR A 421 38.98 -12.96 31.66
N ALA A 422 39.42 -13.76 30.69
CA ALA A 422 40.84 -14.06 30.50
C ALA A 422 41.64 -12.81 30.09
N SER A 423 42.85 -12.66 30.63
CA SER A 423 43.73 -11.50 30.41
C SER A 423 43.98 -11.18 28.92
N LYS A 424 44.09 -12.21 28.08
CA LYS A 424 44.25 -12.06 26.61
C LYS A 424 43.06 -11.34 25.97
N ASN A 425 41.83 -11.70 26.35
CA ASN A 425 40.61 -11.11 25.80
C ASN A 425 40.36 -9.71 26.37
N GLN A 426 40.69 -9.47 27.64
CA GLN A 426 40.68 -8.12 28.22
C GLN A 426 41.66 -7.18 27.51
N THR A 427 42.86 -7.67 27.20
CA THR A 427 43.86 -6.90 26.45
C THR A 427 43.33 -6.55 25.05
N GLN A 428 42.72 -7.51 24.36
CA GLN A 428 42.11 -7.28 23.06
C GLN A 428 40.96 -6.26 23.13
N TYR A 429 40.11 -6.34 24.16
CA TYR A 429 39.05 -5.36 24.39
C TYR A 429 39.61 -3.95 24.56
N LEU A 430 40.66 -3.78 25.38
CA LEU A 430 41.31 -2.48 25.61
C LEU A 430 41.95 -1.90 24.33
N LEU A 431 42.52 -2.75 23.47
CA LEU A 431 43.04 -2.32 22.17
C LEU A 431 41.93 -1.80 21.26
N LEU A 432 40.81 -2.52 21.19
CA LEU A 432 39.63 -2.11 20.42
C LEU A 432 39.01 -0.84 21.00
N ASP A 433 38.92 -0.70 22.32
CA ASP A 433 38.40 0.50 22.98
C ASP A 433 39.24 1.75 22.66
N LYS A 434 40.56 1.60 22.65
CA LYS A 434 41.48 2.66 22.23
C LYS A 434 41.27 3.03 20.76
N GLU A 435 41.01 2.07 19.88
CA GLU A 435 40.70 2.32 18.47
C GLU A 435 39.34 3.02 18.31
N VAL A 436 38.30 2.58 19.02
CA VAL A 436 36.99 3.26 19.07
C VAL A 436 37.16 4.71 19.53
N GLY A 437 37.92 4.95 20.60
CA GLY A 437 38.23 6.28 21.09
C GLY A 437 39.03 7.13 20.10
N LYS A 438 39.87 6.53 19.25
CA LYS A 438 40.58 7.23 18.15
C LYS A 438 39.60 7.61 17.03
N LEU A 439 38.79 6.66 16.57
CA LEU A 439 37.81 6.87 15.50
C LEU A 439 36.74 7.89 15.90
N ARG A 440 36.24 7.86 17.15
CA ARG A 440 35.30 8.87 17.64
C ARG A 440 35.90 10.28 17.66
N ARG A 441 37.17 10.42 18.05
CA ARG A 441 37.88 11.72 18.01
C ARG A 441 38.09 12.19 16.59
N GLU A 442 38.42 11.29 15.68
CA GLU A 442 38.60 11.60 14.25
C GLU A 442 37.26 12.01 13.61
N LEU A 443 36.19 11.28 13.88
CA LEU A 443 34.83 11.60 13.46
C LEU A 443 34.41 13.00 13.96
N SER A 444 34.64 13.29 15.24
CA SER A 444 34.37 14.60 15.83
C SER A 444 35.18 15.70 15.15
N ARG A 445 36.47 15.46 14.86
CA ARG A 445 37.35 16.42 14.17
C ARG A 445 36.88 16.72 12.74
N ILE A 446 36.57 15.70 11.95
CA ILE A 446 36.10 15.89 10.55
C ILE A 446 34.70 16.49 10.52
N SER A 447 33.81 16.07 11.43
CA SER A 447 32.47 16.68 11.57
C SER A 447 32.57 18.16 11.93
N LYS A 448 33.51 18.54 12.81
CA LYS A 448 33.77 19.94 13.12
C LYS A 448 34.31 20.70 11.90
N ARG A 449 35.32 20.18 11.20
CA ARG A 449 35.84 20.79 9.96
C ARG A 449 34.74 21.00 8.91
N LYS A 450 33.80 20.07 8.78
CA LYS A 450 32.65 20.20 7.89
C LYS A 450 31.70 21.32 8.33
N SER A 451 31.53 21.52 9.64
CA SER A 451 30.74 22.64 10.19
C SER A 451 31.44 23.98 9.95
N ASP A 452 32.73 24.06 10.28
CA ASP A 452 33.57 25.26 10.12
C ASP A 452 33.63 25.70 8.64
N LEU A 453 33.54 24.74 7.69
CA LEU A 453 33.52 25.01 6.25
C LEU A 453 32.40 25.98 5.82
N TYR A 454 31.26 25.99 6.52
CA TYR A 454 30.19 26.96 6.25
C TYR A 454 30.56 28.37 6.69
N GLU A 455 31.26 28.50 7.81
CA GLU A 455 31.78 29.79 8.30
C GLU A 455 32.81 30.34 7.30
N ASP A 456 33.76 29.51 6.85
CA ASP A 456 34.76 29.89 5.83
C ASP A 456 34.12 30.37 4.52
N TYR A 457 33.03 29.71 4.07
CA TYR A 457 32.28 30.13 2.90
C TYR A 457 31.56 31.47 3.14
N SER A 458 30.92 31.63 4.30
CA SER A 458 30.22 32.87 4.68
C SER A 458 31.14 34.09 4.80
N GLU A 459 32.39 33.87 5.24
CA GLU A 459 33.44 34.88 5.34
C GLU A 459 34.16 35.11 4.00
N ARG A 460 33.77 34.38 2.94
CA ARG A 460 34.35 34.42 1.58
C ARG A 460 35.84 34.04 1.55
N LEU A 461 36.28 33.19 2.47
CA LEU A 461 37.63 32.62 2.47
C LEU A 461 37.79 31.50 1.43
N ILE A 462 36.68 30.90 1.01
CA ILE A 462 36.60 29.85 -0.02
C ILE A 462 35.47 30.15 -1.01
N THR A 463 35.61 29.66 -2.23
CA THR A 463 34.59 29.75 -3.30
C THR A 463 33.47 28.72 -3.12
N GLU A 464 32.36 28.90 -3.85
CA GLU A 464 31.24 27.96 -3.87
C GLU A 464 31.68 26.58 -4.40
N GLU A 465 32.49 26.54 -5.46
CA GLU A 465 33.01 25.29 -6.01
C GLU A 465 33.92 24.55 -5.00
N GLU A 466 34.78 25.29 -4.29
CA GLU A 466 35.64 24.73 -3.23
C GLU A 466 34.83 24.22 -2.03
N TYR A 467 33.77 24.94 -1.63
CA TYR A 467 32.86 24.52 -0.57
C TYR A 467 32.17 23.18 -0.92
N ILE A 468 31.59 23.07 -2.11
CA ILE A 468 30.93 21.84 -2.57
C ILE A 468 31.93 20.67 -2.60
N GLN A 469 33.13 20.91 -3.11
CA GLN A 469 34.18 19.90 -3.18
C GLN A 469 34.61 19.42 -1.79
N PHE A 470 34.93 20.31 -0.87
CA PHE A 470 35.35 19.95 0.49
C PHE A 470 34.22 19.32 1.30
N SER A 471 32.98 19.81 1.17
CA SER A 471 31.81 19.24 1.82
C SER A 471 31.58 17.79 1.41
N ARG A 472 31.76 17.48 0.11
CA ARG A 472 31.68 16.11 -0.40
C ARG A 472 32.79 15.21 0.14
N ILE A 473 34.03 15.71 0.18
CA ILE A 473 35.18 14.96 0.75
C ILE A 473 34.92 14.63 2.23
N TYR A 474 34.54 15.62 3.04
CA TYR A 474 34.27 15.39 4.46
C TYR A 474 33.05 14.47 4.68
N SER A 475 32.03 14.55 3.84
CA SER A 475 30.87 13.64 3.92
C SER A 475 31.28 12.18 3.69
N ASN A 476 32.08 11.92 2.65
CA ASN A 476 32.59 10.58 2.36
C ASN A 476 33.53 10.08 3.47
N GLU A 477 34.39 10.94 4.02
CA GLU A 477 35.26 10.59 5.15
C GLU A 477 34.44 10.22 6.40
N ILE A 478 33.40 11.00 6.71
CA ILE A 478 32.48 10.73 7.83
C ILE A 478 31.82 9.36 7.65
N GLU A 479 31.32 9.05 6.46
CA GLU A 479 30.66 7.76 6.18
C GLU A 479 31.64 6.58 6.32
N ASN A 480 32.85 6.71 5.79
CA ASN A 480 33.90 5.69 5.92
C ASN A 480 34.30 5.47 7.39
N ILE A 481 34.51 6.56 8.15
CA ILE A 481 34.83 6.47 9.58
C ILE A 481 33.69 5.82 10.36
N LYS A 482 32.42 6.14 10.05
CA LYS A 482 31.24 5.51 10.67
C LYS A 482 31.20 4.01 10.39
N SER A 483 31.35 3.59 9.13
CA SER A 483 31.37 2.17 8.76
C SER A 483 32.47 1.40 9.47
N ARG A 484 33.68 1.99 9.57
CA ARG A 484 34.78 1.40 10.33
C ARG A 484 34.48 1.36 11.83
N LEU A 485 33.89 2.42 12.38
CA LEU A 485 33.50 2.49 13.79
C LEU A 485 32.49 1.38 14.13
N ASP A 486 31.48 1.15 13.29
CA ASP A 486 30.49 0.09 13.48
C ASP A 486 31.15 -1.29 13.47
N THR A 487 32.10 -1.51 12.55
CA THR A 487 32.87 -2.77 12.46
C THR A 487 33.69 -3.02 13.74
N VAL A 488 34.39 -2.00 14.24
CA VAL A 488 35.22 -2.11 15.45
C VAL A 488 34.35 -2.24 16.70
N LEU A 489 33.20 -1.56 16.78
CA LEU A 489 32.24 -1.70 17.87
C LEU A 489 31.65 -3.11 17.92
N ALA A 490 31.25 -3.67 16.78
CA ALA A 490 30.77 -5.05 16.69
C ALA A 490 31.85 -6.05 17.14
N ALA A 491 33.12 -5.81 16.81
CA ALA A 491 34.23 -6.60 17.33
C ALA A 491 34.45 -6.40 18.84
N GLN A 492 34.37 -5.17 19.33
CA GLN A 492 34.55 -4.81 20.74
C GLN A 492 33.54 -5.52 21.65
N VAL A 493 32.26 -5.53 21.26
CA VAL A 493 31.19 -6.22 22.01
C VAL A 493 31.52 -7.69 22.24
N ARG A 494 32.08 -8.39 21.23
CA ARG A 494 32.47 -9.81 21.33
C ARG A 494 33.56 -10.08 22.39
N TYR A 495 34.31 -9.07 22.81
CA TYR A 495 35.34 -9.18 23.86
C TYR A 495 34.91 -8.53 25.18
N SER A 496 33.69 -8.00 25.28
CA SER A 496 33.15 -7.41 26.51
C SER A 496 32.96 -8.47 27.59
N GLN A 497 33.28 -8.13 28.85
CA GLN A 497 32.98 -8.99 30.00
C GLN A 497 31.47 -9.12 30.24
N ASN A 498 30.72 -8.05 29.94
CA ASN A 498 29.26 -8.04 29.96
C ASN A 498 28.71 -8.35 28.56
N TYR A 499 29.30 -9.36 27.89
CA TYR A 499 28.78 -9.80 26.61
C TYR A 499 27.36 -10.32 26.81
N HIS A 500 26.42 -9.78 26.05
CA HIS A 500 25.06 -10.25 25.99
C HIS A 500 24.69 -10.45 24.54
N ILE A 501 23.83 -11.43 24.29
CA ILE A 501 23.15 -11.58 23.00
C ILE A 501 22.31 -10.34 22.69
N GLU A 502 21.99 -10.14 21.41
CA GLU A 502 21.19 -8.99 20.96
C GLU A 502 19.95 -8.77 21.84
N GLU A 503 19.74 -7.53 22.29
CA GLU A 503 18.75 -7.18 23.32
C GLU A 503 17.34 -7.68 22.98
N GLY A 504 16.94 -7.58 21.71
CA GLY A 504 15.65 -8.11 21.24
C GLY A 504 15.53 -9.63 21.38
N TRP A 505 16.56 -10.37 21.01
CA TRP A 505 16.58 -11.84 21.09
C TRP A 505 16.68 -12.32 22.54
N GLY A 506 17.53 -11.70 23.35
CA GLY A 506 17.69 -12.00 24.77
C GLY A 506 16.40 -11.75 25.56
N ASN A 507 15.70 -10.64 25.30
CA ASN A 507 14.41 -10.35 25.93
C ASN A 507 13.36 -11.42 25.63
N VAL A 508 13.31 -11.91 24.38
CA VAL A 508 12.39 -12.99 23.98
C VAL A 508 12.74 -14.28 24.72
N ILE A 509 14.03 -14.64 24.81
CA ILE A 509 14.47 -15.82 25.57
C ILE A 509 14.07 -15.72 27.05
N HIS A 510 14.39 -14.62 27.72
CA HIS A 510 14.07 -14.42 29.13
C HIS A 510 12.56 -14.45 29.41
N THR A 511 11.74 -13.91 28.50
CA THR A 511 10.28 -13.90 28.63
C THR A 511 9.69 -15.32 28.65
N TYR A 512 10.22 -16.23 27.83
CA TYR A 512 9.65 -17.57 27.64
C TYR A 512 10.41 -18.70 28.32
N MET A 513 11.60 -18.46 28.87
CA MET A 513 12.45 -19.49 29.51
C MET A 513 11.75 -20.26 30.64
N SER A 514 10.88 -19.61 31.42
CA SER A 514 10.17 -20.23 32.54
C SER A 514 8.91 -21.00 32.12
N LYS A 515 8.47 -20.89 30.85
CA LYS A 515 7.23 -21.49 30.37
C LYS A 515 7.43 -22.98 30.08
N ARG A 516 6.62 -23.82 30.73
CA ARG A 516 6.64 -25.28 30.60
C ARG A 516 5.69 -25.82 29.53
N LYS A 517 4.83 -24.97 28.97
CA LYS A 517 3.86 -25.32 27.93
C LYS A 517 3.99 -24.35 26.77
N LEU A 518 3.84 -24.87 25.56
CA LEU A 518 3.83 -24.05 24.36
C LEU A 518 2.58 -23.16 24.37
N THR A 519 2.77 -21.86 24.20
CA THR A 519 1.70 -20.90 23.98
C THR A 519 1.74 -20.38 22.55
N LYS A 520 0.65 -19.78 22.10
CA LYS A 520 0.60 -19.18 20.76
C LYS A 520 1.62 -18.07 20.60
N GLU A 521 1.78 -17.22 21.61
CA GLU A 521 2.72 -16.10 21.61
C GLU A 521 4.17 -16.59 21.54
N MET A 522 4.48 -17.70 22.20
CA MET A 522 5.78 -18.36 22.12
C MET A 522 6.06 -18.91 20.71
N ALA A 523 5.08 -19.59 20.10
CA ALA A 523 5.19 -20.05 18.72
C ALA A 523 5.28 -18.88 17.72
N ASP A 524 4.57 -17.77 17.98
CA ASP A 524 4.61 -16.58 17.16
C ASP A 524 5.98 -15.90 17.20
N ALA A 525 6.63 -15.89 18.37
CA ALA A 525 7.95 -15.29 18.57
C ALA A 525 9.12 -16.13 18.03
N PHE A 526 9.05 -17.46 18.13
CA PHE A 526 10.20 -18.33 17.82
C PHE A 526 10.09 -19.07 16.49
N VAL A 527 8.89 -19.46 16.04
CA VAL A 527 8.75 -20.29 14.84
C VAL A 527 8.61 -19.41 13.61
N ASP A 528 9.46 -19.62 12.60
CA ASP A 528 9.31 -18.99 11.28
C ASP A 528 8.38 -19.85 10.42
N SER A 529 8.75 -21.11 10.21
CA SER A 529 8.00 -22.06 9.39
C SER A 529 8.17 -23.50 9.84
N ILE A 530 7.18 -24.34 9.53
CA ILE A 530 7.14 -25.78 9.79
C ILE A 530 6.77 -26.46 8.47
N ILE A 531 7.59 -27.40 8.02
CA ILE A 531 7.37 -28.16 6.79
C ILE A 531 7.16 -29.63 7.16
N ILE A 532 5.98 -30.17 6.83
CA ILE A 532 5.62 -31.55 7.14
C ILE A 532 5.84 -32.47 5.92
N HIS A 533 6.78 -33.40 6.04
CA HIS A 533 7.07 -34.45 5.05
C HIS A 533 6.35 -35.76 5.36
N GLY A 534 6.10 -36.06 6.64
CA GLY A 534 5.46 -37.28 7.09
C GLY A 534 4.96 -37.21 8.54
N LYS A 535 4.58 -38.37 9.12
CA LYS A 535 3.99 -38.45 10.47
C LYS A 535 4.97 -38.04 11.58
N TYR A 536 6.25 -38.36 11.40
CA TYR A 536 7.36 -38.07 12.33
C TYR A 536 8.54 -37.41 11.60
N ASP A 537 8.25 -36.82 10.44
CA ASP A 537 9.24 -36.25 9.55
C ASP A 537 8.78 -34.84 9.20
N TYR A 538 9.37 -33.88 9.90
CA TYR A 538 9.10 -32.47 9.70
C TYR A 538 10.28 -31.60 10.08
N GLU A 539 10.44 -30.53 9.32
CA GLU A 539 11.46 -29.51 9.52
C GLU A 539 10.81 -28.32 10.22
N ILE A 540 11.43 -27.86 11.31
CA ILE A 540 11.01 -26.68 12.05
C ILE A 540 12.11 -25.65 11.90
N LYS A 541 11.78 -24.51 11.29
CA LYS A 541 12.67 -23.37 11.15
C LYS A 541 12.30 -22.32 12.18
N LEU A 542 13.28 -21.86 12.96
CA LEU A 542 13.09 -20.79 13.93
C LEU A 542 13.44 -19.44 13.32
N VAL A 543 12.85 -18.37 13.87
CA VAL A 543 13.10 -16.98 13.46
C VAL A 543 14.58 -16.61 13.66
N TYR A 544 15.21 -17.16 14.71
CA TYR A 544 16.56 -16.80 15.14
C TYR A 544 17.63 -17.82 14.70
N ASP A 545 17.35 -18.69 13.72
CA ASP A 545 18.30 -19.73 13.28
C ASP A 545 19.62 -19.12 12.74
N ASP A 546 19.53 -18.00 12.02
CA ASP A 546 20.71 -17.32 11.47
C ASP A 546 21.58 -16.71 12.60
N GLN A 547 20.96 -16.02 13.56
CA GLN A 547 21.65 -15.48 14.73
C GLN A 547 22.25 -16.58 15.61
N PHE A 548 21.56 -17.72 15.71
CA PHE A 548 22.08 -18.89 16.40
C PHE A 548 23.30 -19.50 15.70
N ALA A 549 23.28 -19.59 14.36
CA ALA A 549 24.43 -20.04 13.59
C ALA A 549 25.65 -19.11 13.76
N ASP A 550 25.43 -17.80 13.75
CA ASP A 550 26.48 -16.80 14.01
C ASP A 550 27.05 -16.92 15.44
N LEU A 551 26.18 -17.11 16.43
CA LEU A 551 26.61 -17.34 17.81
C LEU A 551 27.43 -18.62 17.96
N GLN A 552 27.05 -19.70 17.26
CA GLN A 552 27.84 -20.94 17.23
C GLN A 552 29.19 -20.75 16.55
N LYS A 553 29.26 -19.96 15.47
CA LYS A 553 30.51 -19.62 14.80
C LYS A 553 31.42 -18.83 15.73
N LEU A 554 30.89 -17.82 16.42
CA LEU A 554 31.63 -17.05 17.42
C LEU A 554 32.18 -17.94 18.54
N LYS A 555 31.37 -18.89 19.04
CA LYS A 555 31.82 -19.90 20.01
C LYS A 555 33.03 -20.68 19.49
N LYS A 556 32.96 -21.22 18.26
CA LYS A 556 34.08 -21.98 17.66
C LYS A 556 35.33 -21.13 17.49
N GLU A 557 35.19 -19.88 17.06
CA GLU A 557 36.30 -18.94 16.92
C GLU A 557 36.97 -18.66 18.27
N LYS A 558 36.19 -18.46 19.34
CA LYS A 558 36.69 -18.25 20.69
C LYS A 558 37.39 -19.50 21.24
N GLU A 559 36.81 -20.68 21.06
CA GLU A 559 37.41 -21.96 21.46
C GLU A 559 38.75 -22.20 20.76
N ALA A 560 38.87 -21.87 19.47
CA ALA A 560 40.11 -21.96 18.72
C ALA A 560 41.18 -20.97 19.20
N GLN A 561 40.80 -19.78 19.68
CA GLN A 561 41.72 -18.77 20.22
C GLN A 561 42.22 -19.06 21.64
N SER A 562 41.53 -19.96 22.36
CA SER A 562 41.84 -20.39 23.72
C SER A 562 42.65 -21.68 23.80
N ARG A 563 42.76 -22.43 22.70
CA ARG A 563 43.73 -23.51 22.50
C ARG A 563 45.05 -22.91 22.01
#